data_AF-A0A955WQS1-F1
#
_entry.id   AF-A0A955WQS1-F1
#
_cell.length_a   1.000
_cell.length_b   1.000
_cell.length_c   1.000
_cell.angle_alpha   90.00
_cell.angle_beta   90.00
_cell.angle_gamma   90.00
#
_symmetry.space_group_name_H-M   'P 1'
#
loop_
_entity.id
_entity.type
_entity.pdbx_description
1 polymer ?
#
loop_
_entity_poly.entity_id
_entity_poly.type
_entity_poly.pdbx_seq_one_letter_code
_entity_poly.pdbx_strand_id
1 'polypeptide(L)'
;PPAAEVAPPPAPPPRAEITPAAPPAPKGLEDLLRQGLADIEAVESGAEKPAAARSGIRQLIKPPPPDTDFDALMKDARRRQQAGDFTGSLELVEQVLSGRPDHEQALAYLHENTTRLLAMYRSRLGKLSKVPKLKLRPQEIIWQSLDHRAGFVLAQVDGMTSYEDIIEISSMPELEATRILARLVEHGVIG
;
A
#
# COMPACT_ATOMS: atom_id res chain seq x y z
N PRO A 1 84.01 -6.70 14.37
CA PRO A 1 82.93 -7.67 14.06
C PRO A 1 81.74 -6.94 13.39
N PRO A 2 81.38 -7.34 12.16
CA PRO A 2 80.54 -6.54 11.27
C PRO A 2 79.05 -6.66 11.60
N ALA A 3 78.32 -5.57 11.33
CA ALA A 3 76.87 -5.51 11.40
C ALA A 3 76.25 -6.49 10.39
N ALA A 4 75.36 -7.37 10.86
CA ALA A 4 74.59 -8.25 10.02
C ALA A 4 73.56 -7.42 9.24
N GLU A 5 73.83 -7.26 7.95
CA GLU A 5 72.94 -6.67 6.95
C GLU A 5 71.74 -7.60 6.75
N VAL A 6 70.60 -7.21 7.32
CA VAL A 6 69.33 -7.93 7.18
C VAL A 6 68.74 -7.58 5.82
N ALA A 7 68.68 -8.58 4.94
CA ALA A 7 68.11 -8.48 3.61
C ALA A 7 66.64 -7.99 3.63
N PRO A 8 66.21 -7.17 2.65
CA PRO A 8 64.83 -6.73 2.55
C PRO A 8 63.90 -7.89 2.14
N PRO A 9 62.62 -7.88 2.58
CA PRO A 9 61.65 -8.90 2.20
C PRO A 9 61.31 -8.84 0.69
N PRO A 10 60.94 -9.97 0.07
CA PRO A 10 60.62 -10.02 -1.35
C PRO A 10 59.33 -9.24 -1.68
N ALA A 11 59.30 -8.63 -2.87
CA ALA A 11 58.19 -7.84 -3.38
C ALA A 11 56.88 -8.65 -3.49
N PRO A 12 55.70 -8.02 -3.27
CA PRO A 12 54.42 -8.67 -3.47
C PRO A 12 54.20 -9.00 -4.98
N PRO A 13 53.46 -10.07 -5.31
CA PRO A 13 53.15 -10.40 -6.69
C PRO A 13 52.30 -9.29 -7.36
N PRO A 14 52.41 -9.11 -8.69
CA PRO A 14 51.61 -8.12 -9.39
C PRO A 14 50.12 -8.44 -9.25
N ARG A 15 49.34 -7.44 -8.81
CA ARG A 15 47.87 -7.49 -8.85
C ARG A 15 47.45 -7.73 -10.31
N ALA A 16 46.70 -8.80 -10.55
CA ALA A 16 46.00 -8.99 -11.80
C ALA A 16 45.13 -7.76 -12.06
N GLU A 17 45.40 -7.06 -13.17
CA GLU A 17 44.56 -6.01 -13.71
C GLU A 17 43.22 -6.64 -14.08
N ILE A 18 42.22 -6.49 -13.22
CA ILE A 18 40.84 -6.77 -13.58
C ILE A 18 40.38 -5.53 -14.36
N THR A 19 40.46 -5.62 -15.68
CA THR A 19 39.78 -4.70 -16.58
C THR A 19 38.28 -4.66 -16.22
N PRO A 20 37.66 -3.47 -16.08
CA PRO A 20 36.22 -3.40 -15.91
C PRO A 20 35.56 -3.67 -17.26
N ALA A 21 35.13 -4.91 -17.48
CA ALA A 21 34.17 -5.21 -18.53
C ALA A 21 32.85 -4.51 -18.17
N ALA A 22 32.51 -3.46 -18.91
CA ALA A 22 31.21 -2.82 -18.85
C ALA A 22 30.09 -3.87 -19.06
N PRO A 23 29.01 -3.87 -18.26
CA PRO A 23 27.90 -4.76 -18.51
C PRO A 23 27.23 -4.38 -19.85
N PRO A 24 26.82 -5.35 -20.68
CA PRO A 24 26.05 -5.05 -21.87
C PRO A 24 24.71 -4.44 -21.46
N ALA A 25 24.31 -3.36 -22.13
CA ALA A 25 23.00 -2.74 -21.95
C ALA A 25 21.88 -3.80 -22.09
N PRO A 26 20.85 -3.79 -21.24
CA PRO A 26 19.74 -4.73 -21.38
C PRO A 26 18.95 -4.39 -22.65
N LYS A 27 19.16 -5.19 -23.70
CA LYS A 27 18.23 -5.30 -24.82
C LYS A 27 17.03 -6.11 -24.33
N GLY A 28 15.92 -5.45 -24.02
CA GLY A 28 14.72 -6.17 -23.62
C GLY A 28 13.57 -5.37 -23.02
N LEU A 29 13.56 -4.03 -23.10
CA LEU A 29 12.38 -3.25 -22.75
C LEU A 29 11.40 -3.13 -23.94
N GLU A 30 11.91 -3.18 -25.17
CA GLU A 30 11.10 -3.03 -26.39
C GLU A 30 10.28 -4.27 -26.73
N ASP A 31 10.75 -5.48 -26.36
CA ASP A 31 10.01 -6.73 -26.61
C ASP A 31 8.82 -6.93 -25.66
N LEU A 32 8.94 -6.49 -24.40
CA LEU A 32 7.84 -6.58 -23.42
C LEU A 32 6.70 -5.58 -23.72
N LEU A 33 7.01 -4.45 -24.34
CA LEU A 33 6.02 -3.45 -24.79
C LEU A 33 5.24 -3.90 -26.05
N ARG A 34 5.81 -4.79 -26.88
CA ARG A 34 5.10 -5.36 -28.04
C ARG A 34 4.15 -6.49 -27.69
N GLN A 35 4.43 -7.26 -26.63
CA GLN A 35 3.59 -8.41 -26.25
C GLN A 35 2.32 -8.04 -25.48
N GLY A 36 2.19 -6.79 -25.01
CA GLY A 36 1.02 -6.33 -24.23
C GLY A 36 -0.10 -5.65 -25.02
N LEU A 37 -0.02 -5.58 -26.35
CA LEU A 37 -0.94 -4.80 -27.20
C LEU A 37 -1.67 -5.63 -28.27
N ALA A 38 -1.76 -6.95 -28.10
CA ALA A 38 -2.42 -7.86 -29.06
C ALA A 38 -3.82 -8.37 -28.64
N ASP A 39 -4.41 -7.86 -27.54
CA ASP A 39 -5.75 -8.25 -27.06
C ASP A 39 -6.78 -7.10 -27.07
N ILE A 40 -6.57 -6.07 -27.91
CA ILE A 40 -7.56 -4.99 -28.10
C ILE A 40 -7.99 -4.91 -29.57
N GLU A 41 -8.49 -6.00 -30.15
CA GLU A 41 -9.30 -5.95 -31.38
C GLU A 41 -10.34 -7.07 -31.38
N ALA A 42 -11.48 -6.85 -30.70
CA ALA A 42 -12.76 -7.45 -31.08
C ALA A 42 -13.94 -6.88 -30.25
N VAL A 43 -14.19 -5.57 -30.29
CA VAL A 43 -15.55 -5.03 -30.10
C VAL A 43 -15.68 -3.76 -30.95
N GLU A 44 -16.13 -3.91 -32.19
CA GLU A 44 -16.78 -2.81 -32.91
C GLU A 44 -18.30 -2.88 -32.71
N SER A 45 -18.88 -1.67 -32.63
CA SER A 45 -20.24 -1.31 -33.02
C SER A 45 -21.34 -1.39 -31.95
N GLY A 46 -21.66 -0.21 -31.42
CA GLY A 46 -22.86 0.07 -30.63
C GLY A 46 -22.85 1.52 -30.14
N ALA A 47 -23.23 2.46 -31.01
CA ALA A 47 -23.35 3.88 -30.67
C ALA A 47 -24.45 4.12 -29.61
N GLU A 48 -24.14 4.89 -28.56
CA GLU A 48 -24.98 6.00 -28.07
C GLU A 48 -24.29 6.84 -26.95
N LYS A 49 -24.34 8.16 -27.14
CA LYS A 49 -23.96 9.37 -26.36
C LYS A 49 -23.36 9.31 -24.92
N PRO A 50 -22.53 10.33 -24.56
CA PRO A 50 -21.79 10.38 -23.30
C PRO A 50 -22.63 10.98 -22.16
N ALA A 51 -22.66 10.30 -21.02
CA ALA A 51 -23.09 10.90 -19.77
C ALA A 51 -22.38 10.22 -18.58
N ALA A 52 -21.79 11.06 -17.74
CA ALA A 52 -21.35 10.77 -16.38
C ALA A 52 -20.16 9.81 -16.20
N ALA A 53 -18.97 10.40 -16.21
CA ALA A 53 -17.87 9.98 -15.35
C ALA A 53 -18.33 10.09 -13.88
N ARG A 54 -18.95 9.04 -13.34
CA ARG A 54 -19.13 8.84 -11.90
C ARG A 54 -19.06 7.36 -11.57
N SER A 55 -18.29 7.08 -10.52
CA SER A 55 -18.30 5.84 -9.74
C SER A 55 -17.44 4.69 -10.25
N GLY A 56 -16.12 4.85 -10.08
CA GLY A 56 -15.13 3.77 -10.07
C GLY A 56 -15.09 2.97 -8.76
N ILE A 57 -16.16 2.95 -7.96
CA ILE A 57 -16.27 2.10 -6.76
C ILE A 57 -17.31 1.02 -7.04
N ARG A 58 -16.93 0.07 -7.90
CA ARG A 58 -17.66 -1.20 -8.04
C ARG A 58 -16.68 -2.37 -7.93
N GLN A 59 -15.82 -2.32 -6.90
CA GLN A 59 -15.09 -3.50 -6.47
C GLN A 59 -16.06 -4.43 -5.74
N LEU A 60 -16.61 -5.39 -6.49
CA LEU A 60 -16.95 -6.75 -6.11
C LEU A 60 -17.27 -7.04 -4.62
N ILE A 61 -18.18 -6.29 -4.01
CA ILE A 61 -18.84 -6.73 -2.79
C ILE A 61 -19.71 -7.92 -3.20
N LYS A 62 -19.39 -9.12 -2.71
CA LYS A 62 -20.25 -10.30 -2.92
C LYS A 62 -21.64 -9.95 -2.38
N PRO A 63 -22.71 -10.07 -3.19
CA PRO A 63 -24.05 -9.80 -2.69
C PRO A 63 -24.29 -10.70 -1.47
N PRO A 64 -24.83 -10.15 -0.38
CA PRO A 64 -25.19 -10.95 0.78
C PRO A 64 -26.10 -12.10 0.32
N PRO A 65 -25.89 -13.34 0.79
CA PRO A 65 -26.76 -14.46 0.43
C PRO A 65 -28.22 -14.11 0.76
N PRO A 66 -29.20 -14.65 0.02
CA PRO A 66 -30.61 -14.29 0.16
C PRO A 66 -31.18 -14.51 1.57
N ASP A 67 -30.54 -15.35 2.39
CA ASP A 67 -30.87 -15.60 3.80
C ASP A 67 -29.98 -14.81 4.78
N THR A 68 -29.52 -13.62 4.40
CA THR A 68 -28.69 -12.80 5.30
C THR A 68 -29.55 -12.20 6.40
N ASP A 69 -29.38 -12.76 7.60
CA ASP A 69 -29.92 -12.19 8.83
C ASP A 69 -29.13 -10.92 9.21
N PHE A 70 -29.59 -9.78 8.70
CA PHE A 70 -29.02 -8.47 8.99
C PHE A 70 -29.06 -8.11 10.48
N ASP A 71 -30.05 -8.61 11.22
CA ASP A 71 -30.16 -8.38 12.66
C ASP A 71 -29.08 -9.18 13.41
N ALA A 72 -28.80 -10.41 12.99
CA ALA A 72 -27.67 -11.19 13.47
C ALA A 72 -26.31 -10.53 13.14
N LEU A 73 -26.15 -9.99 11.93
CA LEU A 73 -24.94 -9.23 11.56
C LEU A 73 -24.73 -8.01 12.44
N MET A 74 -25.80 -7.23 12.69
CA MET A 74 -25.73 -6.06 13.58
C MET A 74 -25.43 -6.45 15.03
N LYS A 75 -26.00 -7.55 15.52
CA LYS A 75 -25.69 -8.08 16.85
C LYS A 75 -24.21 -8.47 16.97
N ASP A 76 -23.67 -9.12 15.94
CA ASP A 76 -22.27 -9.51 15.90
C ASP A 76 -21.31 -8.33 15.73
N ALA A 77 -21.66 -7.33 14.92
CA ALA A 77 -20.91 -6.08 14.80
C ALA A 77 -20.80 -5.38 16.16
N ARG A 78 -21.92 -5.28 16.88
CA ARG A 78 -21.96 -4.71 18.23
C ARG A 78 -21.08 -5.48 19.21
N ARG A 79 -21.09 -6.81 19.16
CA ARG A 79 -20.22 -7.66 19.98
C ARG A 79 -18.74 -7.39 19.69
N ARG A 80 -18.34 -7.28 18.43
CA ARG A 80 -16.96 -6.98 18.03
C ARG A 80 -16.52 -5.59 18.45
N GLN A 81 -17.36 -4.59 18.25
CA GLN A 81 -17.09 -3.22 18.70
C GLN A 81 -16.88 -3.16 20.22
N GLN A 82 -17.71 -3.87 21.00
CA GLN A 82 -17.55 -3.97 22.46
C GLN A 82 -16.25 -4.68 22.88
N ALA A 83 -15.78 -5.63 22.07
CA ALA A 83 -14.50 -6.30 22.26
C ALA A 83 -13.29 -5.45 21.80
N GLY A 84 -13.52 -4.27 21.21
CA GLY A 84 -12.47 -3.41 20.66
C GLY A 84 -12.01 -3.78 19.24
N ASP A 85 -12.64 -4.78 18.62
CA ASP A 85 -12.42 -5.12 17.21
C ASP A 85 -13.26 -4.21 16.29
N PHE A 86 -12.79 -2.97 16.13
CA PHE A 86 -13.47 -1.98 15.29
C PHE A 86 -13.37 -2.30 13.80
N THR A 87 -12.30 -2.97 13.35
CA THR A 87 -12.14 -3.39 11.95
C THR A 87 -13.16 -4.47 11.59
N GLY A 88 -13.24 -5.54 12.37
CA GLY A 88 -14.22 -6.60 12.14
C GLY A 88 -15.67 -6.15 12.35
N SER A 89 -15.90 -5.16 13.22
CA SER A 89 -17.20 -4.50 13.34
C SER A 89 -17.55 -3.72 12.06
N LEU A 90 -16.62 -2.94 11.52
CA LEU A 90 -16.84 -2.13 10.31
C LEU A 90 -17.19 -3.00 9.09
N GLU A 91 -16.51 -4.13 8.90
CA GLU A 91 -16.80 -5.07 7.80
C GLU A 91 -18.25 -5.57 7.84
N LEU A 92 -18.74 -5.94 9.03
CA LEU A 92 -20.11 -6.41 9.21
C LEU A 92 -21.13 -5.30 8.97
N VAL A 93 -20.82 -4.08 9.41
CA VAL A 93 -21.67 -2.90 9.21
C VAL A 93 -21.76 -2.52 7.72
N GLU A 94 -20.65 -2.55 6.99
CA GLU A 94 -20.62 -2.31 5.54
C GLU A 94 -21.43 -3.37 4.78
N GLN A 95 -21.38 -4.63 5.24
CA GLN A 95 -22.22 -5.69 4.69
C GLN A 95 -23.71 -5.43 4.91
N VAL A 96 -24.10 -4.93 6.09
CA VAL A 96 -25.49 -4.53 6.37
C VAL A 96 -25.91 -3.37 5.47
N LEU A 97 -25.08 -2.34 5.33
CA LEU A 97 -25.37 -1.17 4.49
C LEU A 97 -25.40 -1.50 3.00
N SER A 98 -24.66 -2.52 2.56
CA SER A 98 -24.73 -3.02 1.19
C SER A 98 -26.11 -3.61 0.84
N GLY A 99 -26.79 -4.20 1.82
CA GLY A 99 -28.16 -4.72 1.66
C GLY A 99 -29.25 -3.70 2.02
N ARG A 100 -29.02 -2.86 3.04
CA ARG A 100 -29.94 -1.82 3.52
C ARG A 100 -29.20 -0.50 3.72
N PRO A 101 -29.07 0.33 2.66
CA PRO A 101 -28.31 1.58 2.71
C PRO A 101 -28.80 2.59 3.75
N ASP A 102 -30.11 2.61 4.01
CA ASP A 102 -30.76 3.60 4.91
C ASP A 102 -30.88 3.09 6.37
N HIS A 103 -30.14 2.05 6.75
CA HIS A 103 -30.20 1.51 8.10
C HIS A 103 -29.49 2.44 9.10
N GLU A 104 -30.27 3.26 9.83
CA GLU A 104 -29.76 4.30 10.74
C GLU A 104 -28.72 3.79 11.75
N GLN A 105 -28.97 2.63 12.38
CA GLN A 105 -28.03 2.07 13.35
C GLN A 105 -26.71 1.64 12.69
N ALA A 106 -26.75 1.13 11.46
CA ALA A 106 -25.53 0.73 10.77
C ALA A 106 -24.72 1.96 10.34
N LEU A 107 -25.37 3.04 9.89
CA LEU A 107 -24.70 4.31 9.60
C LEU A 107 -24.02 4.90 10.85
N ALA A 108 -24.69 4.84 12.01
CA ALA A 108 -24.11 5.29 13.28
C ALA A 108 -22.87 4.48 13.67
N TYR A 109 -22.94 3.15 13.56
CA TYR A 109 -21.81 2.27 13.84
C TYR A 109 -20.67 2.47 12.83
N LEU A 110 -20.97 2.70 11.55
CA LEU A 110 -19.96 2.96 10.53
C LEU A 110 -19.15 4.21 10.89
N HIS A 111 -19.84 5.29 11.27
CA HIS A 111 -19.20 6.52 11.70
C HIS A 111 -18.34 6.30 12.95
N GLU A 112 -18.89 5.68 13.99
CA GLU A 112 -18.16 5.45 15.25
C GLU A 112 -16.90 4.58 15.04
N ASN A 113 -17.03 3.46 14.32
CA ASN A 113 -15.91 2.56 14.03
C ASN A 113 -14.84 3.29 13.21
N THR A 114 -15.23 4.05 12.18
CA THR A 114 -14.30 4.83 11.36
C THR A 114 -13.55 5.87 12.18
N THR A 115 -14.25 6.65 13.01
CA THR A 115 -13.63 7.66 13.88
C THR A 115 -12.64 7.03 14.86
N ARG A 116 -13.00 5.90 15.48
CA ARG A 116 -12.13 5.15 16.40
C ARG A 116 -10.87 4.65 15.72
N LEU A 117 -11.02 4.04 14.54
CA LEU A 117 -9.89 3.52 13.77
C LEU A 117 -8.96 4.63 13.30
N LEU A 118 -9.51 5.73 12.78
CA LEU A 118 -8.73 6.92 12.40
C LEU A 118 -7.93 7.45 13.59
N ALA A 119 -8.56 7.63 14.75
CA ALA A 119 -7.88 8.10 15.96
C ALA A 119 -6.74 7.15 16.38
N MET A 120 -6.97 5.84 16.31
CA MET A 120 -5.95 4.84 16.60
C MET A 120 -4.77 4.93 15.63
N TYR A 121 -5.02 4.93 14.31
CA TYR A 121 -3.95 4.98 13.32
C TYR A 121 -3.19 6.32 13.33
N ARG A 122 -3.89 7.45 13.47
CA ARG A 122 -3.25 8.77 13.63
C ARG A 122 -2.36 8.83 14.87
N SER A 123 -2.77 8.20 15.97
CA SER A 123 -1.94 8.10 17.18
C SER A 123 -0.65 7.32 16.94
N ARG A 124 -0.66 6.31 16.06
CA ARG A 124 0.56 5.56 15.66
C ARG A 124 1.50 6.38 14.77
N LEU A 125 0.95 7.24 13.90
CA LEU A 125 1.74 8.16 13.07
C LEU A 125 2.36 9.30 13.88
N GLY A 126 1.68 9.73 14.95
CA GLY A 126 2.08 10.86 15.77
C GLY A 126 1.66 12.19 15.15
N LYS A 127 2.59 13.14 15.00
CA LYS A 127 2.29 14.45 14.40
C LYS A 127 2.12 14.30 12.89
N LEU A 128 0.93 14.62 12.37
CA LEU A 128 0.63 14.51 10.93
C LEU A 128 1.45 15.48 10.06
N SER A 129 1.86 16.62 10.62
CA SER A 129 2.76 17.57 9.94
C SER A 129 4.21 17.07 9.83
N LYS A 130 4.54 15.88 10.36
CA LYS A 130 5.86 15.27 10.21
C LYS A 130 6.00 14.71 8.80
N VAL A 131 7.20 14.86 8.24
CA VAL A 131 7.58 14.30 6.94
C VAL A 131 8.20 12.90 7.14
N PRO A 132 7.54 11.81 6.69
CA PRO A 132 8.12 10.47 6.73
C PRO A 132 9.31 10.34 5.78
N LYS A 133 10.33 9.56 6.18
CA LYS A 133 11.44 9.17 5.30
C LYS A 133 11.48 7.67 5.13
N LEU A 134 11.84 7.22 3.93
CA LEU A 134 12.07 5.81 3.63
C LEU A 134 13.33 5.32 4.37
N LYS A 135 13.18 4.25 5.15
CA LYS A 135 14.26 3.66 5.97
C LYS A 135 14.91 2.44 5.31
N LEU A 136 14.17 1.75 4.43
CA LEU A 136 14.65 0.55 3.73
C LEU A 136 15.21 0.90 2.36
N ARG A 137 16.21 0.15 1.91
CA ARG A 137 16.68 0.27 0.52
C ARG A 137 15.63 -0.35 -0.41
N PRO A 138 15.45 0.14 -1.65
CA PRO A 138 14.43 -0.36 -2.58
C PRO A 138 14.43 -1.88 -2.79
N GLN A 139 15.59 -2.53 -2.65
CA GLN A 139 15.76 -3.98 -2.77
C GLN A 139 15.18 -4.77 -1.58
N GLU A 140 15.05 -4.14 -0.41
CA GLU A 140 14.50 -4.71 0.83
C GLU A 140 12.97 -4.54 0.92
N ILE A 141 12.39 -3.68 0.08
CA ILE A 141 10.93 -3.42 0.00
C ILE A 141 10.19 -4.56 -0.71
N ILE A 142 10.89 -5.36 -1.52
CA ILE A 142 10.34 -6.42 -2.39
C ILE A 142 9.78 -7.64 -1.61
N TRP A 143 9.99 -7.70 -0.28
CA TRP A 143 9.64 -8.89 0.52
C TRP A 143 8.37 -8.76 1.35
N GLN A 144 7.76 -7.59 1.41
CA GLN A 144 6.42 -7.46 1.97
C GLN A 144 5.43 -7.48 0.83
N SER A 145 4.38 -8.29 0.94
CA SER A 145 3.27 -8.34 -0.02
C SER A 145 2.52 -7.00 -0.03
N LEU A 146 3.18 -5.98 -0.56
CA LEU A 146 2.68 -4.62 -0.66
C LEU A 146 1.64 -4.63 -1.76
N ASP A 147 0.38 -4.52 -1.38
CA ASP A 147 -0.69 -4.37 -2.36
C ASP A 147 -0.51 -3.08 -3.18
N HIS A 148 -1.19 -2.99 -4.32
CA HIS A 148 -1.04 -1.83 -5.22
C HIS A 148 -1.35 -0.49 -4.53
N ARG A 149 -2.23 -0.49 -3.51
CA ARG A 149 -2.60 0.73 -2.78
C ARG A 149 -1.47 1.17 -1.87
N ALA A 150 -0.85 0.23 -1.15
CA ALA A 150 0.29 0.48 -0.31
C ALA A 150 1.52 0.89 -1.12
N GLY A 151 1.72 0.30 -2.31
CA GLY A 151 2.74 0.75 -3.26
C GLY A 151 2.52 2.19 -3.73
N PHE A 152 1.26 2.57 -4.01
CA PHE A 152 0.93 3.95 -4.38
C PHE A 152 1.22 4.95 -3.26
N VAL A 153 0.80 4.67 -2.02
CA VAL A 153 1.08 5.54 -0.86
C VAL A 153 2.59 5.65 -0.62
N LEU A 154 3.32 4.54 -0.72
CA LEU A 154 4.77 4.53 -0.55
C LEU A 154 5.49 5.37 -1.61
N ALA A 155 4.99 5.39 -2.86
CA ALA A 155 5.56 6.19 -3.93
C ALA A 155 5.47 7.71 -3.66
N GLN A 156 4.55 8.14 -2.79
CA GLN A 156 4.44 9.54 -2.35
C GLN A 156 5.37 9.88 -1.18
N VAL A 157 6.04 8.89 -0.57
CA VAL A 157 7.02 9.10 0.49
C VAL A 157 8.36 9.50 -0.12
N ASP A 158 8.46 10.76 -0.54
CA ASP A 158 9.64 11.38 -1.15
C ASP A 158 10.61 12.00 -0.13
N GLY A 159 10.22 12.04 1.14
CA GLY A 159 10.99 12.70 2.20
C GLY A 159 10.82 14.21 2.27
N MET A 160 9.85 14.78 1.55
CA MET A 160 9.46 16.20 1.57
C MET A 160 7.98 16.40 1.92
N THR A 161 7.12 15.44 1.56
CA THR A 161 5.65 15.50 1.74
C THR A 161 5.25 15.05 3.16
N SER A 162 4.38 15.80 3.85
CA SER A 162 3.95 15.45 5.22
C SER A 162 2.93 14.31 5.24
N TYR A 163 2.69 13.66 6.38
CA TYR A 163 1.64 12.63 6.46
C TYR A 163 0.26 13.18 6.08
N GLU A 164 -0.06 14.40 6.51
CA GLU A 164 -1.31 15.08 6.17
C GLU A 164 -1.46 15.24 4.66
N ASP A 165 -0.44 15.80 4.00
CA ASP A 165 -0.45 16.00 2.54
C ASP A 165 -0.52 14.66 1.79
N ILE A 166 0.21 13.62 2.23
CA ILE A 166 0.17 12.28 1.61
C ILE A 166 -1.25 11.71 1.69
N ILE A 167 -1.94 11.89 2.81
CA ILE A 167 -3.32 11.43 2.98
C ILE A 167 -4.25 12.21 2.03
N GLU A 168 -4.10 13.53 1.93
CA GLU A 168 -4.93 14.38 1.07
C GLU A 168 -4.77 14.10 -0.42
N ILE A 169 -3.53 13.88 -0.89
CA ILE A 169 -3.26 13.59 -2.31
C ILE A 169 -3.54 12.12 -2.67
N SER A 170 -3.77 11.26 -1.67
CA SER A 170 -4.07 9.87 -1.93
C SER A 170 -5.45 9.75 -2.57
N SER A 171 -5.53 9.15 -3.76
CA SER A 171 -6.82 8.92 -4.46
C SER A 171 -7.68 7.82 -3.80
N MET A 172 -7.66 7.71 -2.47
CA MET A 172 -8.33 6.67 -1.69
C MET A 172 -8.94 7.24 -0.39
N PRO A 173 -9.84 6.50 0.28
CA PRO A 173 -10.43 6.95 1.53
C PRO A 173 -9.38 7.24 2.61
N GLU A 174 -9.61 8.28 3.40
CA GLU A 174 -8.69 8.74 4.44
C GLU A 174 -8.30 7.64 5.43
N LEU A 175 -9.28 6.83 5.85
CA LEU A 175 -9.06 5.69 6.75
C LEU A 175 -8.07 4.69 6.14
N GLU A 176 -8.19 4.40 4.85
CA GLU A 176 -7.32 3.46 4.16
C GLU A 176 -5.90 4.01 4.01
N ALA A 177 -5.74 5.26 3.60
CA ALA A 177 -4.44 5.91 3.50
C ALA A 177 -3.72 5.95 4.86
N THR A 178 -4.43 6.37 5.90
CA THR A 178 -3.90 6.44 7.27
C THR A 178 -3.52 5.05 7.80
N ARG A 179 -4.35 4.03 7.54
CA ARG A 179 -4.08 2.63 7.91
C ARG A 179 -2.81 2.10 7.23
N ILE A 180 -2.64 2.39 5.95
CA ILE A 180 -1.46 2.00 5.18
C ILE A 180 -0.21 2.66 5.76
N LEU A 181 -0.23 3.98 5.98
CA LEU A 181 0.89 4.71 6.57
C LEU A 181 1.26 4.16 7.96
N ALA A 182 0.26 3.86 8.80
CA ALA A 182 0.49 3.29 10.13
C ALA A 182 1.19 1.94 10.04
N ARG A 183 0.76 1.06 9.12
CA ARG A 183 1.45 -0.22 8.86
C ARG A 183 2.88 -0.01 8.38
N LEU A 184 3.12 0.93 7.46
CA LEU A 184 4.46 1.22 6.95
C LEU A 184 5.41 1.68 8.08
N VAL A 185 4.91 2.47 9.03
CA VAL A 185 5.66 2.88 10.22
C VAL A 185 5.93 1.68 11.15
N GLU A 186 4.91 0.86 11.43
CA GLU A 186 5.02 -0.34 12.28
C GLU A 186 6.02 -1.35 11.75
N HIS A 187 6.03 -1.56 10.43
CA HIS A 187 6.98 -2.46 9.77
C HIS A 187 8.37 -1.82 9.56
N GLY A 188 8.60 -0.59 10.04
CA GLY A 188 9.88 0.09 9.94
C GLY A 188 10.27 0.49 8.51
N VAL A 189 9.33 0.49 7.57
CA VAL A 189 9.56 0.91 6.17
C VAL A 189 9.79 2.42 6.11
N ILE A 190 9.03 3.19 6.89
CA ILE A 190 9.11 4.65 6.96
C ILE A 190 9.22 5.13 8.42
N GLY A 191 9.67 6.37 8.64
CA GLY A 191 9.46 7.08 9.91
C GLY A 191 10.35 8.28 10.14
#